data_AF-A0A8H7FUB3-F1
#
_entry.id   AF-A0A8H7FUB3-F1
#
_cell.length_a   1.000
_cell.length_b   1.000
_cell.length_c   1.000
_cell.angle_alpha   90.00
_cell.angle_beta   90.00
_cell.angle_gamma   90.00
#
_symmetry.space_group_name_H-M   'P 1'
#
loop_
_entity.id
_entity.type
_entity.pdbx_description
1 polymer ?
#
loop_
_entity_poly.entity_id
_entity_poly.type
_entity_poly.pdbx_seq_one_letter_code
_entity_poly.pdbx_strand_id
1 'polypeptide(L)'
;MLVTQASSCCDICFEDYTTDSLDTSPHAIECGHIFCGSCIPGFDSQCPMCREPFSRATRLRVEVAAPLNIEGAAESTSTTGTAQPPSAVDVLSAVQGVVHQYRALVAERPVIYNAALAGALNNLSTCLAEFGRSQEALTAAQEAVNLYSDLVVVRPAVHDADLAMALDTMSGALSALDRGHEALEAVQEAVDLYRVLATERPAAYNADLAQTLDHLSCRLLVLDRLQEGLPPIQESVDLLRPLAEAQPALYNSALATALRTLSSYLVELGRNEDALNVIPEAVEIFRGLADARPAEFSRQLTASLDMLANVLKELGYDEALEIAQEAASTRAAFGGEGHT
;
A
#
# COMPACT_ATOMS: atom_id res chain seq x y z
N MET A 1 -4.64 13.76 17.75
CA MET A 1 -5.16 12.38 17.64
C MET A 1 -4.86 11.95 16.21
N LEU A 2 -3.95 11.00 16.04
CA LEU A 2 -3.60 10.48 14.72
C LEU A 2 -4.67 9.44 14.36
N VAL A 3 -5.23 9.52 13.16
CA VAL A 3 -6.27 8.61 12.65
C VAL A 3 -5.86 8.15 11.25
N THR A 4 -5.91 6.85 10.99
CA THR A 4 -5.73 6.23 9.66
C THR A 4 -7.07 5.74 9.13
N GLN A 5 -7.20 5.52 7.82
CA GLN A 5 -8.41 4.95 7.24
C GLN A 5 -8.53 3.44 7.52
N ALA A 6 -9.73 2.89 7.33
CA ALA A 6 -9.99 1.44 7.34
C ALA A 6 -9.18 0.68 6.28
N SER A 7 -8.90 1.34 5.16
CA SER A 7 -8.10 0.83 4.02
C SER A 7 -6.62 1.18 4.10
N SER A 8 -6.22 1.96 5.11
CA SER A 8 -4.81 2.24 5.31
C SER A 8 -4.16 0.94 5.76
N CYS A 9 -3.16 0.49 5.03
CA CYS A 9 -2.43 -0.71 5.38
C CYS A 9 -1.07 -0.36 6.00
N CYS A 10 -0.49 -1.33 6.68
CA CYS A 10 0.87 -1.19 7.16
C CYS A 10 1.87 -1.30 6.02
N ASP A 11 2.81 -0.35 5.93
CA ASP A 11 3.86 -0.35 4.91
C ASP A 11 4.82 -1.56 4.97
N ILE A 12 4.68 -2.42 5.98
CA ILE A 12 5.53 -3.61 6.17
C ILE A 12 4.79 -4.90 5.84
N CYS A 13 3.58 -5.08 6.39
CA CYS A 13 2.81 -6.30 6.14
C CYS A 13 1.74 -6.15 5.07
N PHE A 14 1.50 -4.93 4.62
CA PHE A 14 0.39 -4.52 3.78
C PHE A 14 -0.96 -4.98 4.30
N GLU A 15 -1.04 -5.26 5.60
CA GLU A 15 -2.30 -5.58 6.26
C GLU A 15 -3.02 -4.29 6.58
N ASP A 16 -4.31 -4.25 6.27
CA ASP A 16 -5.20 -3.19 6.65
C ASP A 16 -5.16 -3.01 8.16
N TYR A 17 -5.05 -1.76 8.57
CA TYR A 17 -5.11 -1.41 9.96
C TYR A 17 -6.49 -1.75 10.51
N THR A 18 -6.57 -2.42 11.66
CA THR A 18 -7.85 -2.69 12.34
C THR A 18 -7.86 -2.18 13.78
N THR A 19 -9.05 -1.88 14.30
CA THR A 19 -9.23 -1.51 15.71
C THR A 19 -9.47 -2.71 16.62
N ASP A 20 -9.86 -3.86 16.04
CA ASP A 20 -10.31 -5.06 16.76
C ASP A 20 -9.16 -5.95 17.24
N SER A 21 -7.97 -5.81 16.64
CA SER A 21 -6.77 -6.51 17.05
C SER A 21 -5.65 -5.55 17.42
N LEU A 22 -4.99 -5.80 18.55
CA LEU A 22 -3.77 -5.08 18.92
C LEU A 22 -2.65 -5.32 17.90
N ASP A 23 -2.68 -6.44 17.19
CA ASP A 23 -1.67 -6.84 16.22
C ASP A 23 -1.77 -6.01 14.93
N THR A 24 -2.98 -5.77 14.41
CA THR A 24 -3.17 -4.96 13.20
C THR A 24 -3.52 -3.50 13.50
N SER A 25 -3.52 -3.09 14.77
CA SER A 25 -3.76 -1.68 15.10
C SER A 25 -2.56 -0.79 14.75
N PRO A 26 -2.77 0.38 14.13
CA PRO A 26 -1.69 1.25 13.70
C PRO A 26 -1.08 1.97 14.90
N HIS A 27 0.22 2.12 14.86
CA HIS A 27 0.95 2.89 15.83
C HIS A 27 1.96 3.77 15.13
N ALA A 28 1.90 5.07 15.41
CA ALA A 28 2.93 6.00 15.01
C ALA A 28 4.13 5.84 15.95
N ILE A 29 5.31 5.66 15.36
CA ILE A 29 6.58 5.73 16.09
C ILE A 29 7.14 7.16 16.03
N GLU A 30 8.26 7.40 16.71
CA GLU A 30 8.78 8.75 16.98
C GLU A 30 9.06 9.60 15.73
N CYS A 31 9.42 8.96 14.61
CA CYS A 31 9.64 9.61 13.32
C CYS A 31 8.35 9.92 12.54
N GLY A 32 7.17 9.57 13.07
CA GLY A 32 5.87 9.79 12.45
C GLY A 32 5.38 8.72 11.47
N HIS A 33 6.23 7.73 11.13
CA HIS A 33 5.82 6.55 10.35
C HIS A 33 4.88 5.67 11.16
N ILE A 34 3.92 5.03 10.49
CA ILE A 34 2.84 4.28 11.12
C ILE A 34 3.01 2.81 10.74
N PHE A 35 2.95 1.90 11.71
CA PHE A 35 3.07 0.45 11.49
C PHE A 35 2.08 -0.34 12.32
N CYS A 36 1.85 -1.60 11.94
CA CYS A 36 0.97 -2.50 12.65
C CYS A 36 1.59 -2.94 13.99
N GLY A 37 0.75 -3.18 14.99
CA GLY A 37 1.20 -3.60 16.33
C GLY A 37 1.97 -4.91 16.38
N SER A 38 1.76 -5.84 15.44
CA SER A 38 2.52 -7.10 15.28
C SER A 38 3.82 -6.92 14.52
N CYS A 39 3.91 -5.89 13.66
CA CYS A 39 5.11 -5.56 12.90
C CYS A 39 6.17 -4.93 13.82
N ILE A 40 5.76 -4.00 14.69
CA ILE A 40 6.67 -3.19 15.53
C ILE A 40 7.62 -4.01 16.42
N PRO A 41 7.19 -5.08 17.10
CA PRO A 41 8.08 -5.92 17.90
C PRO A 41 9.20 -6.59 17.08
N GLY A 42 8.98 -6.79 15.78
CA GLY A 42 9.94 -7.40 14.85
C GLY A 42 11.04 -6.45 14.37
N PHE A 43 10.92 -5.14 14.60
CA PHE A 43 11.92 -4.16 14.15
C PHE A 43 13.07 -4.02 15.14
N ASP A 44 14.30 -3.87 14.70
CA ASP A 44 15.49 -3.65 15.57
C ASP A 44 15.59 -2.24 16.18
N SER A 45 14.47 -1.69 16.66
CA SER A 45 14.37 -0.34 17.25
C SER A 45 14.84 0.79 16.30
N GLN A 46 14.79 0.51 15.00
CA GLN A 46 14.96 1.46 13.91
C GLN A 46 13.70 1.42 13.06
N CYS A 47 13.21 2.58 12.66
CA CYS A 47 12.08 2.68 11.74
C CYS A 47 12.42 1.94 10.44
N PRO A 48 11.61 0.98 9.96
CA PRO A 48 11.87 0.35 8.66
C PRO A 48 11.89 1.34 7.49
N MET A 49 11.12 2.44 7.58
CA MET A 49 10.97 3.41 6.48
C MET A 49 12.07 4.48 6.46
N CYS A 50 12.38 5.13 7.59
CA CYS A 50 13.40 6.19 7.64
C CYS A 50 14.65 5.85 8.46
N ARG A 51 14.70 4.67 9.08
CA ARG A 51 15.78 4.20 9.97
C ARG A 51 16.13 5.12 11.13
N GLU A 52 15.30 6.10 11.44
CA GLU A 52 15.43 6.82 12.70
C GLU A 52 15.27 5.85 13.88
N PRO A 53 16.14 5.93 14.89
CA PRO A 53 16.00 5.13 16.09
C PRO A 53 14.69 5.50 16.76
N PHE A 54 13.94 4.50 17.21
CA PHE A 54 12.72 4.72 17.96
C PHE A 54 12.66 3.80 19.19
N SER A 55 12.02 4.27 20.25
CA SER A 55 11.73 3.42 21.40
C SER A 55 10.44 2.64 21.19
N ARG A 56 10.52 1.30 21.26
CA ARG A 56 9.34 0.41 21.18
C ARG A 56 8.31 0.66 22.29
N ALA A 57 8.71 1.33 23.38
CA ALA A 57 7.84 1.68 24.49
C ALA A 57 7.06 2.98 24.26
N THR A 58 7.57 3.88 23.42
CA THR A 58 6.95 5.17 23.08
C THR A 58 6.35 5.07 21.69
N ARG A 59 5.15 4.49 21.64
CA ARG A 59 4.33 4.43 20.43
C ARG A 59 2.98 5.08 20.69
N LEU A 60 2.52 5.86 19.74
CA LEU A 60 1.23 6.53 19.83
C LEU A 60 0.24 5.68 19.06
N ARG A 61 -0.73 5.06 19.77
CA ARG A 61 -1.79 4.30 19.11
C ARG A 61 -2.56 5.26 18.21
N VAL A 62 -2.62 4.91 16.94
CA VAL A 62 -3.36 5.61 15.91
C VAL A 62 -4.71 4.91 15.80
N GLU A 63 -5.78 5.67 15.71
CA GLU A 63 -7.10 5.07 15.55
C GLU A 63 -7.36 4.74 14.09
N VAL A 64 -8.02 3.61 13.83
CA VAL A 64 -8.48 3.25 12.49
C VAL A 64 -9.94 3.65 12.35
N ALA A 65 -10.29 4.35 11.29
CA ALA A 65 -11.70 4.47 10.92
C ALA A 65 -12.30 3.10 10.60
N ALA A 66 -13.56 2.88 10.95
CA ALA A 66 -14.26 1.65 10.57
C ALA A 66 -14.71 1.69 9.10
N PRO A 67 -14.85 0.53 8.44
CA PRO A 67 -15.41 0.46 7.10
C PRO A 67 -16.84 1.04 7.07
N LEU A 68 -17.13 1.84 6.04
CA LEU A 68 -18.40 2.54 5.87
C LEU A 68 -19.53 1.56 5.50
N ASN A 69 -20.46 1.28 6.42
CA ASN A 69 -21.80 0.80 6.06
C ASN A 69 -22.71 2.02 5.86
N ILE A 70 -23.11 2.28 4.62
CA ILE A 70 -24.01 3.38 4.27
C ILE A 70 -25.46 2.87 4.28
N GLU A 71 -26.16 2.89 5.41
CA GLU A 71 -27.63 2.98 5.42
C GLU A 71 -28.17 3.74 6.67
N GLY A 72 -29.01 4.74 6.41
CA GLY A 72 -30.25 5.06 7.14
C GLY A 72 -30.19 5.51 8.60
N ALA A 73 -30.34 6.82 8.82
CA ALA A 73 -30.60 7.42 10.13
C ALA A 73 -32.03 7.15 10.66
N ALA A 74 -32.15 6.74 11.93
CA ALA A 74 -33.28 7.07 12.82
C ALA A 74 -32.97 6.86 14.33
N GLU A 75 -33.02 7.96 15.07
CA GLU A 75 -33.43 8.19 16.48
C GLU A 75 -32.88 7.34 17.67
N SER A 76 -31.98 8.00 18.41
CA SER A 76 -31.88 8.17 19.87
C SER A 76 -32.47 7.13 20.85
N THR A 77 -31.60 6.49 21.65
CA THR A 77 -31.32 6.79 23.09
C THR A 77 -30.62 5.61 23.78
N SER A 78 -29.84 5.93 24.82
CA SER A 78 -29.29 5.08 25.88
C SER A 78 -27.82 4.60 25.78
N THR A 79 -27.06 5.21 26.67
CA THR A 79 -25.73 4.91 27.23
C THR A 79 -25.34 3.42 27.31
N THR A 80 -24.39 3.03 26.47
CA THR A 80 -23.15 2.30 26.85
C THR A 80 -22.06 2.76 25.87
N GLY A 81 -20.94 3.28 26.38
CA GLY A 81 -19.96 4.01 25.56
C GLY A 81 -19.08 3.09 24.72
N THR A 82 -19.61 2.61 23.59
CA THR A 82 -18.81 2.16 22.44
C THR A 82 -18.52 3.41 21.61
N ALA A 83 -17.25 3.85 21.57
CA ALA A 83 -16.85 4.98 20.74
C ALA A 83 -17.22 4.67 19.28
N GLN A 84 -18.07 5.51 18.69
CA GLN A 84 -18.43 5.40 17.29
C GLN A 84 -17.15 5.66 16.46
N PRO A 85 -16.79 4.79 15.50
CA PRO A 85 -15.58 4.95 14.72
C PRO A 85 -15.61 6.27 13.93
N PRO A 86 -14.44 6.92 13.74
CA PRO A 86 -14.37 8.22 13.06
C PRO A 86 -14.87 8.10 11.61
N SER A 87 -15.65 9.07 11.17
CA SER A 87 -16.11 9.11 9.78
C SER A 87 -14.95 9.41 8.82
N ALA A 88 -15.11 9.10 7.52
CA ALA A 88 -14.18 9.48 6.46
C ALA A 88 -13.77 10.98 6.51
N VAL A 89 -14.73 11.84 6.84
CA VAL A 89 -14.51 13.28 7.03
C VAL A 89 -13.62 13.55 8.24
N ASP A 90 -13.79 12.79 9.32
CA ASP A 90 -12.98 12.94 10.54
C ASP A 90 -11.53 12.50 10.31
N VAL A 91 -11.29 11.43 9.53
CA VAL A 91 -9.93 11.00 9.19
C VAL A 91 -9.21 12.05 8.37
N LEU A 92 -9.84 12.53 7.30
CA LEU A 92 -9.22 13.53 6.44
C LEU A 92 -8.96 14.84 7.20
N SER A 93 -9.90 15.26 8.04
CA SER A 93 -9.74 16.41 8.93
C SER A 93 -8.57 16.23 9.91
N ALA A 94 -8.41 15.02 10.48
CA ALA A 94 -7.30 14.72 11.39
C ALA A 94 -5.94 14.81 10.67
N VAL A 95 -5.80 14.18 9.50
CA VAL A 95 -4.54 14.21 8.72
C VAL A 95 -4.22 15.63 8.23
N GLN A 96 -5.22 16.38 7.76
CA GLN A 96 -5.07 17.80 7.42
C GLN A 96 -4.65 18.64 8.64
N GLY A 97 -5.18 18.33 9.83
CA GLY A 97 -4.81 18.97 11.09
C GLY A 97 -3.34 18.74 11.45
N VAL A 98 -2.80 17.54 11.22
CA VAL A 98 -1.37 17.23 11.43
C VAL A 98 -0.49 18.06 10.50
N VAL A 99 -0.82 18.14 9.21
CA VAL A 99 -0.10 18.98 8.24
C VAL A 99 -0.16 20.45 8.66
N HIS A 100 -1.32 20.94 9.12
CA HIS A 100 -1.46 22.32 9.60
C HIS A 100 -0.55 22.61 10.81
N GLN A 101 -0.46 21.68 11.76
CA GLN A 101 0.43 21.81 12.92
C GLN A 101 1.89 21.85 12.50
N TYR A 102 2.33 20.93 11.62
CA TYR A 102 3.72 20.93 11.15
C TYR A 102 4.05 22.18 10.33
N ARG A 103 3.13 22.73 9.53
CA ARG A 103 3.34 24.01 8.86
C ARG A 103 3.58 25.17 9.83
N ALA A 104 2.84 25.22 10.94
CA ALA A 104 3.08 26.21 11.99
C ALA A 104 4.47 26.04 12.63
N LEU A 105 4.88 24.79 12.90
CA LEU A 105 6.19 24.49 13.48
C LEU A 105 7.35 24.78 12.51
N VAL A 106 7.18 24.54 11.21
CA VAL A 106 8.16 24.86 10.16
C VAL A 106 8.38 26.36 10.05
N ALA A 107 7.34 27.19 10.24
CA ALA A 107 7.49 28.64 10.24
C ALA A 107 8.44 29.15 11.35
N GLU A 108 8.52 28.42 12.47
CA GLU A 108 9.42 28.75 13.58
C GLU A 108 10.80 28.07 13.44
N ARG A 109 10.83 26.80 13.04
CA ARG A 109 12.03 25.94 13.06
C ARG A 109 12.09 25.00 11.84
N PRO A 110 12.32 25.51 10.63
CA PRO A 110 12.18 24.73 9.39
C PRO A 110 13.15 23.54 9.32
N VAL A 111 14.41 23.73 9.75
CA VAL A 111 15.44 22.66 9.74
C VAL A 111 15.04 21.42 10.53
N ILE A 112 14.17 21.56 11.54
CA ILE A 112 13.77 20.45 12.42
C ILE A 112 12.50 19.77 11.92
N TYR A 113 11.55 20.54 11.41
CA TYR A 113 10.21 20.04 11.12
C TYR A 113 9.93 19.78 9.64
N ASN A 114 10.84 20.16 8.72
CA ASN A 114 10.63 19.92 7.29
C ASN A 114 10.46 18.43 6.96
N ALA A 115 11.27 17.54 7.55
CA ALA A 115 11.14 16.10 7.31
C ALA A 115 9.80 15.56 7.84
N ALA A 116 9.37 16.00 9.01
CA ALA A 116 8.10 15.60 9.60
C ALA A 116 6.89 16.16 8.82
N LEU A 117 7.00 17.38 8.29
CA LEU A 117 5.99 17.96 7.40
C LEU A 117 5.89 17.17 6.10
N ALA A 118 7.04 16.82 5.49
CA ALA A 118 7.08 16.04 4.26
C ALA A 118 6.43 14.66 4.43
N GLY A 119 6.73 13.95 5.52
CA GLY A 119 6.07 12.68 5.85
C GLY A 119 4.56 12.84 6.08
N ALA A 120 4.14 13.90 6.77
CA ALA A 120 2.71 14.18 6.97
C ALA A 120 1.99 14.53 5.66
N LEU A 121 2.65 15.22 4.73
CA LEU A 121 2.13 15.53 3.40
C LEU A 121 2.04 14.27 2.53
N ASN A 122 3.00 13.36 2.62
CA ASN A 122 2.94 12.07 1.94
C ASN A 122 1.71 11.26 2.41
N ASN A 123 1.51 11.17 3.72
CA ASN A 123 0.33 10.50 4.30
C ASN A 123 -0.98 11.19 3.89
N LEU A 124 -0.99 12.52 3.84
CA LEU A 124 -2.14 13.28 3.34
C LEU A 124 -2.42 12.96 1.87
N SER A 125 -1.39 12.83 1.04
CA SER A 125 -1.54 12.45 -0.36
C SER A 125 -2.22 11.09 -0.51
N THR A 126 -1.72 10.07 0.19
CA THR A 126 -2.31 8.72 0.17
C THR A 126 -3.78 8.76 0.60
N CYS A 127 -4.07 9.43 1.72
CA CYS A 127 -5.45 9.58 2.23
C CYS A 127 -6.38 10.30 1.24
N LEU A 128 -5.89 11.34 0.57
CA LEU A 128 -6.65 12.07 -0.46
C LEU A 128 -6.91 11.20 -1.69
N ALA A 129 -5.93 10.39 -2.11
CA ALA A 129 -6.06 9.49 -3.25
C ALA A 129 -7.13 8.43 -2.99
N GLU A 130 -7.18 7.86 -1.78
CA GLU A 130 -8.22 6.91 -1.35
C GLU A 130 -9.63 7.50 -1.44
N PHE A 131 -9.79 8.79 -1.12
CA PHE A 131 -11.06 9.52 -1.27
C PHE A 131 -11.34 10.03 -2.69
N GLY A 132 -10.53 9.64 -3.68
CA GLY A 132 -10.68 10.08 -5.08
C GLY A 132 -10.38 11.56 -5.30
N ARG A 133 -9.71 12.23 -4.35
CA ARG A 133 -9.31 13.65 -4.45
C ARG A 133 -7.93 13.79 -5.11
N SER A 134 -7.77 13.18 -6.28
CA SER A 134 -6.48 12.98 -6.96
C SER A 134 -5.68 14.28 -7.18
N GLN A 135 -6.34 15.40 -7.48
CA GLN A 135 -5.66 16.69 -7.68
C GLN A 135 -5.05 17.25 -6.39
N GLU A 136 -5.72 17.05 -5.26
CA GLU A 136 -5.20 17.47 -3.95
C GLU A 136 -4.14 16.49 -3.45
N ALA A 137 -4.31 15.20 -3.72
CA ALA A 137 -3.29 14.19 -3.45
C ALA A 137 -1.98 14.56 -4.14
N LEU A 138 -2.03 14.84 -5.44
CA LEU A 138 -0.87 15.29 -6.21
C LEU A 138 -0.24 16.57 -5.62
N THR A 139 -1.06 17.52 -5.17
CA THR A 139 -0.54 18.76 -4.58
C THR A 139 0.25 18.46 -3.29
N ALA A 140 -0.28 17.58 -2.43
CA ALA A 140 0.41 17.17 -1.20
C ALA A 140 1.69 16.36 -1.50
N ALA A 141 1.63 15.40 -2.43
CA ALA A 141 2.79 14.61 -2.84
C ALA A 141 3.90 15.48 -3.43
N GLN A 142 3.56 16.45 -4.29
CA GLN A 142 4.55 17.36 -4.89
C GLN A 142 5.24 18.22 -3.82
N GLU A 143 4.50 18.70 -2.81
CA GLU A 143 5.09 19.43 -1.69
C GLU A 143 6.01 18.53 -0.85
N ALA A 144 5.63 17.27 -0.60
CA ALA A 144 6.48 16.29 0.07
C ALA A 144 7.77 16.02 -0.69
N VAL A 145 7.68 15.75 -2.00
CA VAL A 145 8.85 15.53 -2.89
C VAL A 145 9.78 16.75 -2.86
N ASN A 146 9.25 17.97 -2.96
CA ASN A 146 10.08 19.17 -2.92
C ASN A 146 10.83 19.31 -1.59
N LEU A 147 10.18 19.05 -0.45
CA LEU A 147 10.81 19.09 0.86
C LEU A 147 11.88 18.00 1.01
N TYR A 148 11.62 16.78 0.56
CA TYR A 148 12.61 15.71 0.63
C TYR A 148 13.79 15.93 -0.33
N SER A 149 13.55 16.47 -1.52
CA SER A 149 14.62 16.88 -2.44
C SER A 149 15.56 17.90 -1.82
N ASP A 150 15.03 18.92 -1.13
CA ASP A 150 15.84 19.89 -0.38
C ASP A 150 16.65 19.24 0.75
N LEU A 151 16.07 18.25 1.43
CA LEU A 151 16.71 17.52 2.54
C LEU A 151 17.82 16.58 2.06
N VAL A 152 17.63 15.91 0.92
CA VAL A 152 18.62 15.01 0.30
C VAL A 152 19.89 15.77 -0.10
N VAL A 153 19.78 17.03 -0.55
CA VAL A 153 20.97 17.87 -0.83
C VAL A 153 21.87 18.05 0.41
N VAL A 154 21.28 18.06 1.61
CA VAL A 154 22.00 18.26 2.87
C VAL A 154 22.44 16.94 3.49
N ARG A 155 21.58 15.91 3.45
CA ARG A 155 21.81 14.59 4.08
C ARG A 155 21.20 13.45 3.23
N PRO A 156 21.86 13.07 2.12
CA PRO A 156 21.30 12.08 1.19
C PRO A 156 21.06 10.73 1.87
N ALA A 157 22.08 10.20 2.56
CA ALA A 157 22.00 8.91 3.26
C ALA A 157 20.90 8.78 4.34
N VAL A 158 20.26 9.89 4.74
CA VAL A 158 19.14 9.89 5.69
C VAL A 158 17.79 9.92 4.95
N HIS A 159 17.69 10.64 3.84
CA HIS A 159 16.43 11.00 3.22
C HIS A 159 16.21 10.43 1.81
N ASP A 160 17.18 9.71 1.24
CA ASP A 160 17.03 9.08 -0.08
C ASP A 160 15.84 8.11 -0.12
N ALA A 161 15.64 7.35 0.97
CA ALA A 161 14.49 6.45 1.12
C ALA A 161 13.16 7.22 1.20
N ASP A 162 13.15 8.29 1.99
CA ASP A 162 11.95 9.12 2.15
C ASP A 162 11.56 9.80 0.82
N LEU A 163 12.55 10.27 0.05
CA LEU A 163 12.35 10.84 -1.28
C LEU A 163 11.81 9.79 -2.25
N ALA A 164 12.37 8.58 -2.26
CA ALA A 164 11.90 7.49 -3.12
C ALA A 164 10.43 7.14 -2.83
N MET A 165 10.05 7.02 -1.56
CA MET A 165 8.65 6.82 -1.15
C MET A 165 7.73 7.96 -1.61
N ALA A 166 8.16 9.22 -1.48
CA ALA A 166 7.37 10.37 -1.89
C ALA A 166 7.19 10.45 -3.41
N LEU A 167 8.22 10.10 -4.19
CA LEU A 167 8.16 10.01 -5.65
C LEU A 167 7.20 8.91 -6.13
N ASP A 168 7.23 7.74 -5.49
CA ASP A 168 6.30 6.65 -5.79
C ASP A 168 4.84 7.05 -5.47
N THR A 169 4.62 7.71 -4.33
CA THR A 169 3.31 8.27 -3.96
C THR A 169 2.83 9.31 -4.99
N MET A 170 3.73 10.19 -5.45
CA MET A 170 3.44 11.16 -6.50
C MET A 170 3.09 10.48 -7.83
N SER A 171 3.78 9.40 -8.19
CA SER A 171 3.46 8.58 -9.36
C SER A 171 2.02 8.04 -9.30
N GLY A 172 1.59 7.54 -8.13
CA GLY A 172 0.21 7.12 -7.91
C GLY A 172 -0.81 8.24 -8.19
N ALA A 173 -0.57 9.43 -7.62
CA ALA A 173 -1.45 10.58 -7.81
C ALA A 173 -1.48 11.08 -9.26
N LEU A 174 -0.34 11.08 -9.95
CA LEU A 174 -0.24 11.42 -11.38
C LEU A 174 -1.00 10.43 -12.26
N SER A 175 -0.86 9.12 -11.99
CA SER A 175 -1.56 8.08 -12.73
C SER A 175 -3.08 8.20 -12.58
N ALA A 176 -3.58 8.55 -11.39
CA ALA A 176 -5.00 8.78 -11.13
C ALA A 176 -5.59 10.03 -11.81
N LEU A 177 -4.73 10.88 -12.39
CA LEU A 177 -5.09 12.05 -13.18
C LEU A 177 -4.81 11.85 -14.67
N ASP A 178 -4.61 10.60 -15.11
CA ASP A 178 -4.27 10.22 -16.49
C ASP A 178 -2.96 10.86 -17.00
N ARG A 179 -2.05 11.25 -16.10
CA ARG A 179 -0.74 11.82 -16.43
C ARG A 179 0.33 10.73 -16.49
N GLY A 180 0.08 9.71 -17.30
CA GLY A 180 0.84 8.45 -17.30
C GLY A 180 2.35 8.59 -17.55
N HIS A 181 2.78 9.50 -18.43
CA HIS A 181 4.21 9.73 -18.68
C HIS A 181 4.93 10.33 -17.48
N GLU A 182 4.33 11.33 -16.83
CA GLU A 182 4.91 11.97 -15.64
C GLU A 182 4.89 10.99 -14.44
N ALA A 183 3.85 10.17 -14.34
CA ALA A 183 3.78 9.10 -13.36
C ALA A 183 4.92 8.08 -13.55
N LEU A 184 5.22 7.73 -14.81
CA LEU A 184 6.31 6.82 -15.14
C LEU A 184 7.68 7.41 -14.78
N GLU A 185 7.91 8.70 -15.07
CA GLU A 185 9.15 9.38 -14.70
C GLU A 185 9.37 9.36 -13.18
N ALA A 186 8.33 9.70 -12.40
CA ALA A 186 8.41 9.72 -10.94
C ALA A 186 8.72 8.35 -10.33
N VAL A 187 8.05 7.28 -10.77
CA VAL A 187 8.31 5.93 -10.22
C VAL A 187 9.65 5.37 -10.69
N GLN A 188 10.13 5.74 -11.89
CA GLN A 188 11.46 5.34 -12.34
C GLN A 188 12.56 5.94 -11.45
N GLU A 189 12.42 7.22 -11.07
CA GLU A 189 13.36 7.85 -10.14
C GLU A 189 13.33 7.19 -8.75
N ALA A 190 12.14 6.82 -8.26
CA ALA A 190 11.99 6.06 -7.03
C ALA A 190 12.69 4.69 -7.08
N VAL A 191 12.54 3.94 -8.19
CA VAL A 191 13.23 2.66 -8.41
C VAL A 191 14.74 2.85 -8.41
N ASP A 192 15.25 3.89 -9.07
CA ASP A 192 16.69 4.14 -9.15
C ASP A 192 17.29 4.42 -7.76
N LEU A 193 16.60 5.19 -6.92
CA LEU A 193 16.98 5.42 -5.52
C LEU A 193 16.95 4.11 -4.71
N TYR A 194 15.85 3.36 -4.77
CA TYR A 194 15.73 2.10 -4.03
C TYR A 194 16.71 1.03 -4.50
N ARG A 195 17.12 1.01 -5.77
CA ARG A 195 18.17 0.10 -6.26
C ARG A 195 19.52 0.38 -5.62
N VAL A 196 19.89 1.65 -5.49
CA VAL A 196 21.13 2.03 -4.78
C VAL A 196 21.05 1.59 -3.31
N LEU A 197 19.93 1.90 -2.65
CA LEU A 197 19.72 1.56 -1.24
C LEU A 197 19.68 0.04 -0.98
N ALA A 198 19.04 -0.74 -1.85
CA ALA A 198 19.00 -2.19 -1.81
C ALA A 198 20.35 -2.83 -2.09
N THR A 199 21.19 -2.21 -2.93
CA THR A 199 22.57 -2.68 -3.12
C THR A 199 23.40 -2.51 -1.83
N GLU A 200 23.21 -1.40 -1.12
CA GLU A 200 23.94 -1.12 0.11
C GLU A 200 23.42 -1.90 1.33
N ARG A 201 22.09 -2.04 1.44
CA ARG A 201 21.42 -2.70 2.58
C ARG A 201 20.22 -3.54 2.11
N PRO A 202 20.46 -4.70 1.46
CA PRO A 202 19.40 -5.50 0.85
C PRO A 202 18.27 -5.87 1.83
N ALA A 203 18.63 -6.31 3.04
CA ALA A 203 17.65 -6.70 4.06
C ALA A 203 16.72 -5.55 4.48
N ALA A 204 17.13 -4.30 4.30
CA ALA A 204 16.35 -3.14 4.68
C ALA A 204 15.48 -2.58 3.56
N TYR A 205 15.82 -2.81 2.28
CA TYR A 205 15.22 -2.09 1.15
C TYR A 205 14.69 -2.99 0.02
N ASN A 206 14.95 -4.30 0.06
CA ASN A 206 14.45 -5.20 -0.98
C ASN A 206 12.93 -5.23 -1.06
N ALA A 207 12.23 -5.09 0.08
CA ALA A 207 10.77 -5.02 0.11
C ALA A 207 10.27 -3.74 -0.57
N ASP A 208 10.85 -2.58 -0.21
CA ASP A 208 10.52 -1.28 -0.81
C ASP A 208 10.79 -1.30 -2.32
N LEU A 209 11.97 -1.77 -2.73
CA LEU A 209 12.35 -1.91 -4.13
C LEU A 209 11.37 -2.80 -4.89
N ALA A 210 10.99 -3.96 -4.33
CA ALA A 210 10.06 -4.86 -4.99
C ALA A 210 8.68 -4.23 -5.20
N GLN A 211 8.18 -3.49 -4.22
CA GLN A 211 6.91 -2.78 -4.36
C GLN A 211 7.00 -1.69 -5.44
N THR A 212 8.04 -0.85 -5.40
CA THR A 212 8.20 0.21 -6.41
C THR A 212 8.39 -0.36 -7.83
N LEU A 213 9.00 -1.54 -7.97
CA LEU A 213 9.10 -2.25 -9.25
C LEU A 213 7.73 -2.76 -9.77
N ASP A 214 6.85 -3.24 -8.89
CA ASP A 214 5.46 -3.59 -9.26
C ASP A 214 4.71 -2.33 -9.72
N HIS A 215 4.85 -1.20 -9.01
CA HIS A 215 4.26 0.08 -9.42
C HIS A 215 4.80 0.57 -10.77
N LEU A 216 6.12 0.50 -10.99
CA LEU A 216 6.76 0.82 -12.26
C LEU A 216 6.16 -0.03 -13.39
N SER A 217 6.01 -1.34 -13.17
CA SER A 217 5.35 -2.21 -14.13
C SER A 217 3.92 -1.75 -14.39
N CYS A 218 3.11 -1.48 -13.37
CA CYS A 218 1.75 -0.99 -13.56
C CYS A 218 1.67 0.30 -14.40
N ARG A 219 2.61 1.24 -14.24
CA ARG A 219 2.67 2.45 -15.09
C ARG A 219 3.03 2.11 -16.54
N LEU A 220 3.95 1.18 -16.76
CA LEU A 220 4.32 0.70 -18.09
C LEU A 220 3.15 -0.04 -18.76
N LEU A 221 2.37 -0.81 -18.00
CA LEU A 221 1.17 -1.51 -18.49
C LEU A 221 0.11 -0.52 -18.99
N VAL A 222 -0.17 0.54 -18.21
CA VAL A 222 -1.11 1.62 -18.60
C VAL A 222 -0.69 2.32 -19.88
N LEU A 223 0.61 2.40 -20.14
CA LEU A 223 1.18 3.00 -21.35
C LEU A 223 1.37 1.99 -22.50
N ASP A 224 0.88 0.76 -22.37
CA ASP A 224 1.03 -0.33 -23.35
C ASP A 224 2.51 -0.67 -23.68
N ARG A 225 3.41 -0.46 -22.71
CA ARG A 225 4.86 -0.75 -22.84
C ARG A 225 5.19 -2.13 -22.27
N LEU A 226 4.48 -3.15 -22.76
CA LEU A 226 4.48 -4.51 -22.21
C LEU A 226 5.89 -5.12 -22.06
N GLN A 227 6.73 -4.97 -23.09
CA GLN A 227 8.09 -5.52 -23.11
C GLN A 227 9.01 -4.89 -22.07
N GLU A 228 8.75 -3.62 -21.73
CA GLU A 228 9.57 -2.89 -20.75
C GLU A 228 9.10 -3.13 -19.32
N GLY A 229 7.81 -3.44 -19.13
CA GLY A 229 7.23 -3.69 -17.80
C GLY A 229 7.39 -5.12 -17.29
N LEU A 230 7.61 -6.11 -18.18
CA LEU A 230 7.81 -7.50 -17.77
C LEU A 230 9.07 -7.72 -16.90
N PRO A 231 10.25 -7.15 -17.21
CA PRO A 231 11.44 -7.35 -16.37
C PRO A 231 11.29 -6.79 -14.94
N PRO A 232 10.78 -5.55 -14.71
CA PRO A 232 10.54 -5.04 -13.36
C PRO A 232 9.61 -5.92 -12.52
N ILE A 233 8.51 -6.42 -13.08
CA ILE A 233 7.59 -7.25 -12.29
C ILE A 233 8.18 -8.63 -11.97
N GLN A 234 9.00 -9.18 -12.86
CA GLN A 234 9.75 -10.41 -12.57
C GLN A 234 10.75 -10.18 -11.43
N GLU A 235 11.50 -9.07 -11.45
CA GLU A 235 12.43 -8.69 -10.39
C GLU A 235 11.70 -8.51 -9.04
N SER A 236 10.50 -7.89 -9.05
CA SER A 236 9.65 -7.76 -7.85
C SER A 236 9.31 -9.12 -7.23
N VAL A 237 8.83 -10.08 -8.04
CA VAL A 237 8.54 -11.44 -7.58
C VAL A 237 9.79 -12.13 -7.01
N ASP A 238 10.93 -12.01 -7.69
CA ASP A 238 12.18 -12.65 -7.29
C ASP A 238 12.70 -12.09 -5.95
N LEU A 239 12.49 -10.79 -5.67
CA LEU A 239 12.80 -10.16 -4.39
C LEU A 239 11.82 -10.56 -3.28
N LEU A 240 10.52 -10.67 -3.59
CA LEU A 240 9.47 -10.96 -2.61
C LEU A 240 9.45 -12.42 -2.18
N ARG A 241 9.81 -13.38 -3.05
CA ARG A 241 9.84 -14.81 -2.71
C ARG A 241 10.62 -15.14 -1.43
N PRO A 242 11.92 -14.81 -1.31
CA PRO A 242 12.67 -15.10 -0.09
C PRO A 242 12.17 -14.32 1.13
N LEU A 243 11.59 -13.12 0.93
CA LEU A 243 11.00 -12.34 2.01
C LEU A 243 9.73 -13.01 2.57
N ALA A 244 8.85 -13.47 1.68
CA ALA A 244 7.64 -14.21 2.02
C ALA A 244 7.95 -15.56 2.66
N GLU A 245 8.99 -16.27 2.22
CA GLU A 245 9.45 -17.50 2.88
C GLU A 245 9.91 -17.23 4.33
N ALA A 246 10.62 -16.13 4.55
CA ALA A 246 11.13 -15.78 5.87
C ALA A 246 10.04 -15.21 6.81
N GLN A 247 9.15 -14.38 6.27
CA GLN A 247 8.12 -13.66 7.02
C GLN A 247 6.79 -13.66 6.24
N PRO A 248 6.09 -14.81 6.17
CA PRO A 248 4.88 -14.96 5.34
C PRO A 248 3.78 -13.97 5.68
N ALA A 249 3.57 -13.71 6.97
CA ALA A 249 2.56 -12.77 7.44
C ALA A 249 2.81 -11.33 6.97
N LEU A 250 4.05 -10.97 6.64
CA LEU A 250 4.38 -9.63 6.16
C LEU A 250 4.32 -9.54 4.63
N TYR A 251 4.80 -10.55 3.91
CA TYR A 251 5.09 -10.39 2.48
C TYR A 251 4.24 -11.25 1.54
N ASN A 252 3.38 -12.13 2.05
CA ASN A 252 2.53 -12.97 1.19
C ASN A 252 1.55 -12.15 0.34
N SER A 253 0.94 -11.10 0.91
CA SER A 253 0.01 -10.22 0.18
C SER A 253 0.70 -9.50 -0.98
N ALA A 254 1.90 -8.97 -0.75
CA ALA A 254 2.73 -8.33 -1.77
C ALA A 254 3.17 -9.33 -2.85
N LEU A 255 3.66 -10.52 -2.45
CA LEU A 255 4.05 -11.56 -3.39
C LEU A 255 2.89 -11.98 -4.29
N ALA A 256 1.71 -12.24 -3.72
CA ALA A 256 0.53 -12.64 -4.48
C ALA A 256 0.06 -11.53 -5.44
N THR A 257 0.16 -10.26 -5.02
CA THR A 257 -0.12 -9.12 -5.89
C THR A 257 0.84 -9.09 -7.08
N ALA A 258 2.14 -9.20 -6.83
CA ALA A 258 3.16 -9.17 -7.89
C ALA A 258 3.02 -10.36 -8.86
N LEU A 259 2.72 -11.57 -8.34
CA LEU A 259 2.45 -12.76 -9.17
C LEU A 259 1.23 -12.56 -10.08
N ARG A 260 0.15 -11.94 -9.57
CA ARG A 260 -1.02 -11.61 -10.40
C ARG A 260 -0.67 -10.58 -11.48
N THR A 261 0.09 -9.53 -11.15
CA THR A 261 0.57 -8.55 -12.14
C THR A 261 1.45 -9.22 -13.20
N LEU A 262 2.37 -10.10 -12.80
CA LEU A 262 3.21 -10.88 -13.72
C LEU A 262 2.36 -11.75 -14.65
N SER A 263 1.35 -12.44 -14.12
CA SER A 263 0.40 -13.21 -14.93
C SER A 263 -0.33 -12.34 -15.94
N SER A 264 -0.74 -11.13 -15.56
CA SER A 264 -1.38 -10.17 -16.49
C SER A 264 -0.46 -9.82 -17.65
N TYR A 265 0.81 -9.53 -17.38
CA TYR A 265 1.82 -9.29 -18.42
C TYR A 265 1.99 -10.48 -19.37
N LEU A 266 2.05 -11.69 -18.82
CA LEU A 266 2.20 -12.91 -19.61
C LEU A 266 0.99 -13.12 -20.52
N VAL A 267 -0.23 -12.88 -20.04
CA VAL A 267 -1.46 -12.93 -20.85
C VAL A 267 -1.45 -11.89 -21.98
N GLU A 268 -1.16 -10.62 -21.68
CA GLU A 268 -1.10 -9.55 -22.70
C GLU A 268 -0.03 -9.81 -23.77
N LEU A 269 1.03 -10.54 -23.42
CA LEU A 269 2.07 -10.98 -24.34
C LEU A 269 1.74 -12.30 -25.07
N GLY A 270 0.56 -12.88 -24.85
CA GLY A 270 0.11 -14.13 -25.46
C GLY A 270 0.79 -15.39 -24.89
N ARG A 271 1.46 -15.28 -23.74
CA ARG A 271 2.19 -16.35 -23.05
C ARG A 271 1.31 -17.03 -21.99
N ASN A 272 0.14 -17.52 -22.42
CA ASN A 272 -0.88 -18.06 -21.52
C ASN A 272 -0.40 -19.27 -20.69
N GLU A 273 0.44 -20.15 -21.27
CA GLU A 273 1.02 -21.28 -20.52
C GLU A 273 1.93 -20.80 -19.39
N ASP A 274 2.73 -19.76 -19.62
CA ASP A 274 3.57 -19.17 -18.58
C ASP A 274 2.72 -18.48 -17.51
N ALA A 275 1.65 -17.80 -17.90
CA ALA A 275 0.69 -17.20 -16.97
C ALA A 275 0.06 -18.27 -16.06
N LEU A 276 -0.30 -19.44 -16.62
CA LEU A 276 -0.87 -20.57 -15.87
C LEU A 276 0.11 -21.16 -14.85
N ASN A 277 1.42 -21.04 -15.09
CA ASN A 277 2.44 -21.49 -14.13
C ASN A 277 2.60 -20.52 -12.93
N VAL A 278 2.07 -19.30 -13.02
CA VAL A 278 2.26 -18.24 -12.02
C VAL A 278 0.98 -17.96 -11.22
N ILE A 279 -0.15 -17.77 -11.89
CA ILE A 279 -1.39 -17.32 -11.24
C ILE A 279 -1.96 -18.25 -10.16
N PRO A 280 -1.80 -19.61 -10.21
CA PRO A 280 -2.31 -20.48 -9.16
C PRO A 280 -1.68 -20.17 -7.79
N GLU A 281 -0.40 -19.81 -7.76
CA GLU A 281 0.28 -19.47 -6.50
C GLU A 281 -0.33 -18.22 -5.86
N ALA A 282 -0.64 -17.19 -6.65
CA ALA A 282 -1.33 -15.99 -6.15
C ALA A 282 -2.71 -16.32 -5.58
N VAL A 283 -3.47 -17.20 -6.26
CA VAL A 283 -4.79 -17.65 -5.80
C VAL A 283 -4.68 -18.39 -4.46
N GLU A 284 -3.76 -19.33 -4.31
CA GLU A 284 -3.59 -20.07 -3.05
C GLU A 284 -3.22 -19.14 -1.89
N ILE A 285 -2.31 -18.19 -2.12
CA ILE A 285 -1.93 -17.22 -1.10
C ILE A 285 -3.13 -16.35 -0.70
N PHE A 286 -3.83 -15.76 -1.67
CA PHE A 286 -4.99 -14.93 -1.36
C PHE A 286 -6.16 -15.71 -0.77
N ARG A 287 -6.29 -17.00 -1.09
CA ARG A 287 -7.29 -17.87 -0.47
C ARG A 287 -7.01 -18.03 1.02
N GLY A 288 -5.78 -18.38 1.39
CA GLY A 288 -5.38 -18.47 2.79
C GLY A 288 -5.51 -17.14 3.55
N LEU A 289 -5.22 -16.02 2.90
CA LEU A 289 -5.40 -14.68 3.48
C LEU A 289 -6.89 -14.34 3.66
N ALA A 290 -7.74 -14.64 2.67
CA ALA A 290 -9.18 -14.40 2.73
C ALA A 290 -9.88 -15.32 3.75
N ASP A 291 -9.40 -16.55 3.96
CA ASP A 291 -9.91 -17.43 5.01
C ASP A 291 -9.68 -16.83 6.42
N ALA A 292 -8.55 -16.14 6.61
CA ALA A 292 -8.23 -15.47 7.87
C ALA A 292 -8.90 -14.10 8.00
N ARG A 293 -8.98 -13.33 6.90
CA ARG A 293 -9.50 -11.96 6.86
C ARG A 293 -10.30 -11.71 5.58
N PRO A 294 -11.56 -12.18 5.53
CA PRO A 294 -12.38 -12.10 4.33
C PRO A 294 -12.60 -10.67 3.85
N ALA A 295 -12.82 -9.73 4.78
CA ALA A 295 -13.14 -8.34 4.44
C ALA A 295 -12.01 -7.61 3.70
N GLU A 296 -10.77 -8.02 3.95
CA GLU A 296 -9.57 -7.38 3.44
C GLU A 296 -9.13 -7.99 2.10
N PHE A 297 -9.24 -9.32 1.95
CA PHE A 297 -8.62 -10.04 0.83
C PHE A 297 -9.60 -10.65 -0.19
N SER A 298 -10.91 -10.64 0.06
CA SER A 298 -11.89 -11.23 -0.87
C SER A 298 -11.85 -10.60 -2.26
N ARG A 299 -11.55 -9.30 -2.34
CA ARG A 299 -11.45 -8.58 -3.62
C ARG A 299 -10.24 -9.04 -4.43
N GLN A 300 -9.10 -9.21 -3.77
CA GLN A 300 -7.82 -9.62 -4.34
C GLN A 300 -7.86 -11.10 -4.74
N LEU A 301 -8.50 -11.94 -3.91
CA LEU A 301 -8.81 -13.33 -4.25
C LEU A 301 -9.69 -13.41 -5.50
N THR A 302 -10.79 -12.64 -5.54
CA THR A 302 -11.69 -12.61 -6.71
C THR A 302 -10.94 -12.20 -7.97
N ALA A 303 -10.12 -11.15 -7.92
CA ALA A 303 -9.35 -10.70 -9.08
C ALA A 303 -8.33 -11.76 -9.57
N SER A 304 -7.74 -12.51 -8.64
CA SER A 304 -6.80 -13.59 -8.97
C SER A 304 -7.51 -14.80 -9.58
N LEU A 305 -8.69 -15.17 -9.05
CA LEU A 305 -9.54 -16.22 -9.60
C LEU A 305 -10.06 -15.85 -11.00
N ASP A 306 -10.50 -14.60 -11.22
CA ASP A 306 -10.92 -14.12 -12.54
C ASP A 306 -9.78 -14.24 -13.56
N MET A 307 -8.54 -13.90 -13.17
CA MET A 307 -7.36 -14.05 -14.03
C MET A 307 -7.07 -15.53 -14.33
N LEU A 308 -7.09 -16.41 -13.32
CA LEU A 308 -6.89 -17.85 -13.51
C LEU A 308 -7.96 -18.45 -14.43
N ALA A 309 -9.24 -18.10 -14.23
CA ALA A 309 -10.34 -18.55 -15.08
C ALA A 309 -10.16 -18.11 -16.53
N ASN A 310 -9.72 -16.87 -16.76
CA ASN A 310 -9.44 -16.37 -18.10
C ASN A 310 -8.28 -17.13 -18.76
N VAL A 311 -7.18 -17.35 -18.05
CA VAL A 311 -6.03 -18.12 -18.55
C VAL A 311 -6.43 -19.56 -18.91
N LEU A 312 -7.17 -20.23 -18.02
CA LEU A 312 -7.67 -21.59 -18.25
C LEU A 312 -8.58 -21.65 -19.47
N LYS A 313 -9.48 -20.67 -19.63
CA LYS A 313 -10.40 -20.58 -20.77
C LYS A 313 -9.64 -20.39 -22.09
N GLU A 314 -8.65 -19.50 -22.14
CA GLU A 314 -7.85 -19.27 -23.34
C GLU A 314 -7.03 -20.52 -23.75
N LEU A 315 -6.66 -21.35 -22.78
CA LEU A 315 -5.97 -22.63 -23.01
C LEU A 315 -6.92 -23.81 -23.27
N GLY A 316 -8.23 -23.63 -23.10
CA GLY A 316 -9.24 -24.67 -23.32
C GLY A 316 -9.36 -25.71 -22.21
N TYR A 317 -8.97 -25.37 -20.98
CA TYR A 317 -9.16 -26.22 -19.80
C TYR A 317 -10.61 -26.15 -19.29
N ASP A 318 -11.20 -27.30 -18.97
CA ASP A 318 -12.60 -27.43 -18.54
C ASP A 318 -12.85 -26.78 -17.17
N GLU A 319 -11.82 -26.72 -16.33
CA GLU A 319 -11.81 -26.14 -14.99
C GLU A 319 -12.10 -24.63 -14.98
N ALA A 320 -11.99 -23.94 -16.12
CA ALA A 320 -12.22 -22.50 -16.22
C ALA A 320 -13.60 -22.06 -15.70
N LEU A 321 -14.64 -22.86 -15.94
CA LEU A 321 -16.00 -22.55 -15.48
C LEU A 321 -16.12 -22.66 -13.95
N GLU A 322 -15.48 -23.66 -13.35
CA GLU A 322 -15.48 -23.88 -11.90
C GLU A 322 -14.80 -22.72 -11.18
N ILE A 323 -13.62 -22.31 -11.65
CA ILE A 323 -12.88 -21.16 -11.08
C ILE A 323 -13.67 -19.85 -11.24
N ALA A 324 -14.33 -19.64 -12.39
CA ALA A 324 -15.18 -18.47 -12.58
C ALA A 324 -16.40 -18.46 -11.64
N GLN A 325 -16.95 -19.63 -11.32
CA GLN A 325 -18.04 -19.76 -10.35
C GLN A 325 -17.54 -19.47 -8.92
N GLU A 326 -16.35 -19.94 -8.55
CA GLU A 326 -15.72 -19.61 -7.27
C GLU A 326 -15.51 -18.09 -7.12
N ALA A 327 -15.01 -17.42 -8.16
CA ALA A 327 -14.85 -15.96 -8.17
C ALA A 327 -16.19 -15.24 -7.95
N ALA A 328 -17.25 -15.69 -8.63
CA ALA A 328 -18.59 -15.12 -8.48
C ALA A 328 -19.17 -15.35 -7.07
N SER A 329 -18.97 -16.55 -6.50
CA SER A 329 -19.40 -16.87 -5.13
C SER A 329 -18.66 -16.03 -4.10
N THR A 330 -17.34 -15.86 -4.25
CA THR A 330 -16.52 -15.00 -3.37
C THR A 330 -17.02 -13.55 -3.41
N ARG A 331 -17.30 -13.05 -4.62
CA ARG A 331 -17.87 -11.70 -4.82
C ARG A 331 -19.25 -11.55 -4.18
N ALA A 332 -20.10 -12.58 -4.28
CA ALA A 332 -21.45 -12.56 -3.72
C ALA A 332 -21.44 -12.67 -2.18
N ALA A 333 -20.54 -13.47 -1.61
CA ALA A 333 -20.41 -13.62 -0.16
C ALA A 333 -20.01 -12.28 0.49
N PHE A 334 -19.00 -11.60 -0.06
CA PHE A 334 -18.57 -10.30 0.46
C PHE A 334 -19.54 -9.16 0.12
N GLY A 335 -20.17 -9.19 -1.06
CA GLY A 335 -21.17 -8.19 -1.45
C GLY A 335 -22.52 -8.32 -0.72
N GLY A 336 -22.81 -9.50 -0.16
CA GLY A 336 -24.08 -9.81 0.51
C GLY A 336 -24.15 -9.47 2.00
N GLU A 337 -23.01 -9.29 2.67
CA GLU A 337 -22.95 -8.93 4.11
C GLU A 337 -23.28 -7.45 4.40
N GLY A 338 -23.63 -6.68 3.36
CA GLY A 338 -23.99 -5.26 3.48
C GLY A 338 -25.47 -4.92 3.21
N HIS A 339 -26.38 -5.87 3.01
CA HIS A 339 -27.78 -5.58 2.66
C HIS A 339 -28.78 -6.56 3.29
N THR A 340 -29.13 -6.35 4.57
CA THR A 340 -30.47 -6.64 5.15
C THR A 340 -30.71 -5.83 6.41
#